data_AF-A0A453RY83-F1
#
_entry.id   AF-A0A453RY83-F1
#
_cell.length_a   1.000
_cell.length_b   1.000
_cell.length_c   1.000
_cell.angle_alpha   90.00
_cell.angle_beta   90.00
_cell.angle_gamma   90.00
#
_symmetry.space_group_name_H-M   'P 1'
#
loop_
_entity.id
_entity.type
_entity.pdbx_description
1 polymer ?
#
loop_
_entity_poly.entity_id
_entity_poly.type
_entity_poly.pdbx_seq_one_letter_code
_entity_poly.pdbx_strand_id
1 'polypeptide(L)'
;MANLQMFFVYGLRSSSPSAITPKENKTDSQSRSSGRGRYKPPHLRKKDGKTNDSLDDRSSDSESSRYDLGSSDSDLSDTDGYAKNGDRFRSSKARLAAILCIQDICRADPKSLTSLWPLLLPENDVLQQRKYRATLMTCLIFDPITKVRVEAASTIATMLEGQALVLTQVAEYKESSKLGSFTTLSCSLGQILMQLHTGMMFLVQRETQTTLLAAVFRVLILLISATP
;
A
#
# COMPACT_ATOMS: atom_id res chain seq x y z
N MET A 1 -16.46 5.91 5.33
CA MET A 1 -15.80 4.58 5.22
C MET A 1 -14.90 4.42 4.00
N ALA A 2 -15.28 4.90 2.78
CA ALA A 2 -14.44 4.79 1.58
C ALA A 2 -13.04 5.47 1.67
N ASN A 3 -12.87 6.44 2.57
CA ASN A 3 -11.61 7.17 2.72
C ASN A 3 -10.50 6.37 3.40
N LEU A 4 -10.82 5.33 4.20
CA LEU A 4 -9.80 4.61 4.96
C LEU A 4 -8.87 3.80 4.04
N GLN A 5 -9.45 3.11 3.06
CA GLN A 5 -8.69 2.30 2.11
C GLN A 5 -7.75 3.14 1.23
N MET A 6 -8.07 4.42 1.02
CA MET A 6 -7.21 5.34 0.28
C MET A 6 -5.85 5.54 0.96
N PHE A 7 -5.79 5.47 2.30
CA PHE A 7 -4.53 5.61 3.02
C PHE A 7 -3.57 4.45 2.76
N PHE A 8 -4.07 3.24 2.52
CA PHE A 8 -3.22 2.07 2.22
C PHE A 8 -2.51 2.14 0.87
N VAL A 9 -3.02 2.95 -0.07
CA VAL A 9 -2.42 3.16 -1.39
C VAL A 9 -1.85 4.58 -1.56
N TYR A 10 -1.87 5.38 -0.50
CA TYR A 10 -1.45 6.77 -0.56
C TYR A 10 0.01 6.90 -1.03
N GLY A 11 0.22 7.67 -2.09
CA GLY A 11 1.52 7.86 -2.76
C GLY A 11 2.11 6.62 -3.44
N LEU A 12 1.36 5.52 -3.53
CA LEU A 12 1.68 4.42 -4.45
C LEU A 12 1.12 4.81 -5.82
N ARG A 13 2.00 5.09 -6.78
CA ARG A 13 1.57 5.16 -8.19
C ARG A 13 1.04 3.77 -8.54
N SER A 14 -0.14 3.68 -9.14
CA SER A 14 -0.64 2.41 -9.66
C SER A 14 0.33 1.90 -10.71
N SER A 15 1.34 1.12 -10.33
CA SER A 15 2.01 0.29 -11.29
C SER A 15 0.95 -0.71 -11.73
N SER A 16 0.58 -0.66 -13.00
CA SER A 16 -0.07 -1.80 -13.63
C SER A 16 0.65 -3.08 -13.18
N PRO A 17 -0.06 -4.13 -12.77
CA PRO A 17 0.60 -5.38 -12.43
C PRO A 17 1.47 -5.80 -13.61
N SER A 18 2.72 -6.22 -13.36
CA SER A 18 3.50 -6.91 -14.38
C SER A 18 2.69 -8.11 -14.82
N ALA A 19 2.09 -8.02 -16.00
CA ALA A 19 1.50 -9.16 -16.66
C ALA A 19 2.62 -10.20 -16.79
N ILE A 20 2.46 -11.32 -16.09
CA ILE A 20 3.25 -12.52 -16.35
C ILE A 20 2.76 -13.01 -17.72
N THR A 21 3.37 -12.51 -18.79
CA THR A 21 3.16 -13.06 -20.13
C THR A 21 4.09 -14.27 -20.30
N PRO A 22 3.57 -15.45 -20.67
CA PRO A 22 4.40 -16.57 -21.08
C PRO A 22 5.27 -16.16 -22.27
N LYS A 23 6.57 -16.48 -22.22
CA LYS A 23 7.48 -16.38 -23.36
C LYS A 23 6.95 -17.26 -24.49
N GLU A 24 6.49 -16.65 -25.56
CA GLU A 24 6.28 -17.33 -26.83
C GLU A 24 7.31 -16.80 -27.84
N ASN A 25 8.17 -17.71 -28.30
CA ASN A 25 9.17 -17.45 -29.32
C ASN A 25 8.49 -17.35 -30.68
N LYS A 26 8.70 -16.26 -31.44
CA LYS A 26 8.76 -16.32 -32.92
C LYS A 26 9.30 -15.03 -33.56
N THR A 27 10.49 -15.20 -34.14
CA THR A 27 10.90 -14.89 -35.52
C THR A 27 10.65 -13.50 -36.11
N ASP A 28 11.76 -12.93 -36.59
CA ASP A 28 11.89 -11.76 -37.46
C ASP A 28 10.87 -11.70 -38.61
N SER A 29 10.30 -10.52 -38.81
CA SER A 29 10.02 -10.00 -40.16
C SER A 29 9.86 -8.47 -40.12
N GLN A 30 10.75 -7.79 -40.84
CA GLN A 30 10.66 -6.37 -41.17
C GLN A 30 9.46 -6.11 -42.08
N SER A 31 8.70 -5.04 -41.83
CA SER A 31 7.93 -4.38 -42.88
C SER A 31 7.79 -2.87 -42.64
N ARG A 32 7.57 -2.17 -43.75
CA ARG A 32 8.02 -0.82 -44.07
C ARG A 32 7.07 0.31 -43.61
N SER A 33 7.67 1.50 -43.52
CA SER A 33 7.14 2.86 -43.48
C SER A 33 5.63 3.07 -43.69
N SER A 34 5.02 3.86 -42.80
CA SER A 34 3.92 4.77 -43.12
C SER A 34 3.92 5.93 -42.13
N GLY A 35 4.46 7.07 -42.55
CA GLY A 35 4.49 8.30 -41.77
C GLY A 35 3.11 8.93 -41.66
N ARG A 36 2.50 8.86 -40.48
CA ARG A 36 1.46 9.78 -40.04
C ARG A 36 1.82 10.25 -38.64
N GLY A 37 2.24 11.52 -38.55
CA GLY A 37 2.61 12.13 -37.27
C GLY A 37 1.45 12.02 -36.27
N ARG A 38 1.72 11.45 -35.10
CA ARG A 38 0.75 11.41 -33.99
C ARG A 38 0.32 12.82 -33.64
N TYR A 39 -0.98 12.99 -33.41
CA TYR A 39 -1.56 14.23 -32.91
C TYR A 39 -0.80 14.70 -31.66
N LYS A 40 -0.33 15.95 -31.69
CA LYS A 40 0.41 16.58 -30.59
C LYS A 40 -0.50 17.60 -29.90
N PRO A 41 -0.85 17.41 -28.62
CA PRO A 41 -1.76 18.29 -27.92
C PRO A 41 -1.17 19.71 -27.79
N PRO A 42 -2.03 20.74 -27.69
CA PRO A 42 -1.63 22.14 -27.89
C PRO A 42 -0.54 22.63 -26.94
N HIS A 43 -0.46 22.10 -25.71
CA HIS A 43 0.58 22.45 -24.72
C HIS A 43 1.98 21.89 -25.04
N LEU A 44 2.11 20.95 -25.98
CA LEU A 44 3.40 20.35 -26.42
C LEU A 44 3.88 20.87 -27.78
N ARG A 45 3.19 21.87 -28.34
CA ARG A 45 3.68 22.60 -29.52
C ARG A 45 4.76 23.56 -29.02
N LYS A 46 6.03 23.28 -29.36
CA LYS A 46 7.15 24.20 -29.06
C LYS A 46 6.85 25.53 -29.77
N LYS A 47 6.85 26.62 -29.01
CA LYS A 47 6.78 27.98 -29.51
C LYS A 47 8.21 28.39 -29.85
N ASP A 48 8.60 28.24 -31.11
CA ASP A 48 9.85 28.82 -31.62
C ASP A 48 9.65 30.35 -31.69
N GLY A 49 10.09 31.04 -30.64
CA GLY A 49 9.99 32.48 -30.48
C GLY A 49 11.24 32.99 -29.78
N LYS A 50 12.21 33.41 -30.59
CA LYS A 50 13.52 33.95 -30.25
C LYS A 50 13.37 35.41 -29.77
N THR A 51 13.70 35.72 -28.52
CA THR A 51 14.17 37.08 -28.13
C THR A 51 14.99 36.99 -26.85
N ASN A 52 16.01 37.84 -26.79
CA ASN A 52 17.27 37.70 -26.05
C ASN A 52 17.15 37.92 -24.54
N ASP A 53 18.02 37.22 -23.79
CA ASP A 53 18.27 37.37 -22.36
C ASP A 53 19.65 38.02 -22.16
N SER A 54 19.73 39.06 -21.33
CA SER A 54 20.98 39.70 -20.91
C SER A 54 20.86 40.20 -19.46
N LEU A 55 21.40 39.39 -18.56
CA LEU A 55 22.19 39.63 -17.33
C LEU A 55 22.12 41.01 -16.63
N ASP A 56 21.91 40.98 -15.30
CA ASP A 56 22.83 41.41 -14.22
C ASP A 56 22.04 41.48 -12.88
N ASP A 57 22.30 40.62 -11.91
CA ASP A 57 23.31 40.74 -10.84
C ASP A 57 23.11 41.96 -9.91
N ARG A 58 22.68 41.73 -8.66
CA ARG A 58 23.19 42.46 -7.49
C ARG A 58 22.74 41.90 -6.13
N SER A 59 23.78 41.63 -5.35
CA SER A 59 23.93 41.18 -3.97
C SER A 59 23.57 42.23 -2.89
N SER A 60 23.28 41.73 -1.67
CA SER A 60 23.89 42.12 -0.36
C SER A 60 22.92 42.54 0.77
N ASP A 61 22.96 41.68 1.80
CA ASP A 61 23.06 41.90 3.25
C ASP A 61 22.08 42.80 4.02
N SER A 62 21.50 42.20 5.08
CA SER A 62 21.18 42.88 6.33
C SER A 62 21.21 41.89 7.50
N GLU A 63 22.20 42.08 8.35
CA GLU A 63 22.49 41.34 9.59
C GLU A 63 21.52 41.69 10.74
N SER A 64 21.31 40.69 11.60
CA SER A 64 21.11 40.78 13.06
C SER A 64 19.81 41.42 13.60
N SER A 65 18.98 40.63 14.31
CA SER A 65 19.10 40.54 15.77
C SER A 65 17.97 39.74 16.46
N ARG A 66 18.35 39.12 17.59
CA ARG A 66 17.56 38.77 18.80
C ARG A 66 17.01 37.35 18.94
N TYR A 67 17.65 36.67 19.89
CA TYR A 67 17.17 35.64 20.80
C TYR A 67 15.68 35.30 20.71
N ASP A 68 15.38 34.03 20.47
CA ASP A 68 14.32 33.34 21.19
C ASP A 68 14.64 31.86 21.32
N LEU A 69 14.50 31.36 22.54
CA LEU A 69 14.64 29.98 22.96
C LEU A 69 13.54 29.15 22.31
N GLY A 70 13.81 28.63 21.11
CA GLY A 70 12.95 27.70 20.39
C GLY A 70 13.50 26.28 20.45
N SER A 71 12.70 25.37 21.01
CA SER A 71 12.88 23.92 20.94
C SER A 71 13.21 23.47 19.52
N SER A 72 14.40 22.89 19.33
CA SER A 72 14.92 22.47 18.02
C SER A 72 14.29 21.15 17.59
N ASP A 73 13.16 21.19 16.89
CA ASP A 73 12.66 20.08 16.07
C ASP A 73 13.04 20.42 14.62
N SER A 74 14.21 19.95 14.19
CA SER A 74 14.77 20.30 12.88
C SER A 74 14.00 19.59 11.77
N ASP A 75 13.08 20.31 11.14
CA ASP A 75 12.57 19.99 9.81
C ASP A 75 13.73 20.04 8.81
N LEU A 76 14.06 18.87 8.27
CA LEU A 76 15.13 18.69 7.30
C LEU A 76 14.87 19.56 6.06
N SER A 77 15.73 20.58 5.93
CA SER A 77 16.02 21.43 4.78
C SER A 77 15.45 20.92 3.44
N ASP A 78 14.64 21.76 2.80
CA ASP A 78 14.21 21.64 1.41
C ASP A 78 15.44 21.69 0.48
N THR A 79 16.04 20.52 0.24
CA THR A 79 16.92 20.34 -0.91
C THR A 79 16.04 20.02 -2.10
N ASP A 80 15.76 21.04 -2.92
CA ASP A 80 15.04 20.98 -4.21
C ASP A 80 15.79 20.15 -5.28
N GLY A 81 16.11 18.90 -4.96
CA GLY A 81 16.85 17.97 -5.82
C GLY A 81 16.23 16.57 -5.95
N TYR A 82 15.19 16.23 -5.19
CA TYR A 82 14.63 14.86 -5.17
C TYR A 82 13.09 14.80 -5.13
N ALA A 83 12.42 15.69 -5.86
CA ALA A 83 10.94 15.78 -5.91
C ALA A 83 10.23 14.45 -6.25
N LYS A 84 10.89 13.49 -6.92
CA LYS A 84 10.30 12.19 -7.26
C LYS A 84 10.31 11.17 -6.11
N ASN A 85 11.24 11.27 -5.16
CA ASN A 85 11.40 10.30 -4.06
C ASN A 85 10.96 10.84 -2.70
N GLY A 86 11.05 12.15 -2.46
CA GLY A 86 10.59 12.79 -1.21
C GLY A 86 9.09 12.56 -0.97
N ASP A 87 8.29 12.63 -2.03
CA ASP A 87 6.85 12.39 -1.96
C ASP A 87 6.50 10.94 -1.56
N ARG A 88 7.26 9.94 -2.06
CA ARG A 88 7.04 8.53 -1.70
C ARG A 88 7.35 8.26 -0.22
N PHE A 89 8.33 8.95 0.34
CA PHE A 89 8.71 8.83 1.74
C PHE A 89 7.70 9.50 2.68
N ARG A 90 7.23 10.72 2.34
CA ARG A 90 6.14 11.37 3.09
C ARG A 90 4.87 10.53 3.02
N SER A 91 4.58 9.99 1.84
CA SER A 91 3.44 9.13 1.63
C SER A 91 3.52 7.83 2.45
N SER A 92 4.69 7.18 2.55
CA SER A 92 4.83 5.98 3.39
C SER A 92 4.66 6.27 4.88
N LYS A 93 5.07 7.45 5.36
CA LYS A 93 4.76 7.89 6.74
C LYS A 93 3.26 8.00 6.97
N ALA A 94 2.49 8.52 6.01
CA ALA A 94 1.04 8.59 6.13
C ALA A 94 0.40 7.19 6.18
N ARG A 95 0.87 6.25 5.34
CA ARG A 95 0.39 4.85 5.37
C ARG A 95 0.71 4.19 6.71
N LEU A 96 1.94 4.38 7.19
CA LEU A 96 2.39 3.88 8.48
C LEU A 96 1.56 4.42 9.64
N ALA A 97 1.33 5.74 9.68
CA ALA A 97 0.52 6.36 10.71
C ALA A 97 -0.92 5.83 10.71
N ALA A 98 -1.53 5.65 9.52
CA ALA A 98 -2.86 5.08 9.41
C ALA A 98 -2.92 3.63 9.96
N ILE A 99 -1.91 2.81 9.66
CA ILE A 99 -1.81 1.43 10.18
C ILE A 99 -1.68 1.44 11.70
N LEU A 100 -0.82 2.29 12.27
CA LEU A 100 -0.64 2.40 13.72
C LEU A 100 -1.93 2.88 14.41
N CYS A 101 -2.64 3.86 13.84
CA CYS A 101 -3.94 4.29 14.37
C CYS A 101 -4.95 3.14 14.40
N ILE A 102 -5.01 2.32 13.34
CA ILE A 102 -5.88 1.13 13.32
C ILE A 102 -5.44 0.16 14.42
N GLN A 103 -4.14 -0.07 14.57
CA GLN A 103 -3.61 -0.96 15.59
C GLN A 103 -3.97 -0.50 17.02
N ASP A 104 -3.86 0.80 17.29
CA ASP A 104 -4.21 1.36 18.60
C ASP A 104 -5.70 1.27 18.88
N ILE A 105 -6.55 1.45 17.86
CA ILE A 105 -7.99 1.18 17.97
C ILE A 105 -8.24 -0.30 18.29
N CYS A 106 -7.51 -1.24 17.66
CA CYS A 106 -7.64 -2.67 17.96
C CYS A 106 -7.31 -2.99 19.42
N ARG A 107 -6.32 -2.30 19.99
CA ARG A 107 -5.91 -2.47 21.39
C ARG A 107 -6.90 -1.85 22.37
N ALA A 108 -7.44 -0.68 22.03
CA ALA A 108 -8.36 0.04 22.89
C ALA A 108 -9.78 -0.58 22.89
N ASP A 109 -10.29 -0.96 21.72
CA ASP A 109 -11.61 -1.56 21.56
C ASP A 109 -11.64 -2.55 20.37
N PRO A 110 -11.27 -3.83 20.61
CA PRO A 110 -11.24 -4.83 19.55
C PRO A 110 -12.63 -5.18 18.99
N LYS A 111 -13.71 -4.92 19.75
CA LYS A 111 -15.07 -5.30 19.37
C LYS A 111 -15.63 -4.39 18.30
N SER A 112 -15.44 -3.07 18.41
CA SER A 112 -15.93 -2.12 17.39
C SER A 112 -15.32 -2.38 16.02
N LEU A 113 -14.06 -2.84 15.99
CA LEU A 113 -13.34 -3.07 14.76
C LEU A 113 -13.85 -4.29 13.97
N THR A 114 -14.51 -5.26 14.61
CA THR A 114 -15.06 -6.45 13.91
C THR A 114 -15.98 -6.08 12.75
N SER A 115 -16.79 -5.03 12.91
CA SER A 115 -17.66 -4.49 11.87
C SER A 115 -16.91 -3.92 10.66
N LEU A 116 -15.65 -3.53 10.85
CA LEU A 116 -14.77 -2.94 9.82
C LEU A 116 -13.89 -3.97 9.12
N TRP A 117 -13.88 -5.23 9.54
CA TRP A 117 -13.00 -6.24 8.96
C TRP A 117 -13.17 -6.42 7.45
N PRO A 118 -14.39 -6.45 6.88
CA PRO A 118 -14.57 -6.52 5.42
C PRO A 118 -13.92 -5.36 4.64
N LEU A 119 -13.68 -4.22 5.32
CA LEU A 119 -12.99 -3.06 4.77
C LEU A 119 -11.46 -3.16 4.93
N LEU A 120 -11.00 -3.70 6.06
CA LEU A 120 -9.60 -3.72 6.47
C LEU A 120 -8.82 -4.95 6.00
N LEU A 121 -9.51 -6.08 5.84
CA LEU A 121 -8.97 -7.40 5.54
C LEU A 121 -9.45 -7.89 4.17
N PRO A 122 -8.72 -8.82 3.54
CA PRO A 122 -9.04 -9.28 2.19
C PRO A 122 -10.17 -10.33 2.19
N GLU A 123 -11.28 -10.06 1.49
CA GLU A 123 -12.33 -11.07 1.24
C GLU A 123 -12.16 -11.79 -0.12
N ASN A 124 -11.29 -11.26 -0.96
CA ASN A 124 -11.07 -11.71 -2.33
C ASN A 124 -9.59 -12.00 -2.52
N ASP A 125 -9.24 -12.61 -3.66
CA ASP A 125 -7.87 -12.95 -4.04
C ASP A 125 -6.85 -11.85 -3.67
N VAL A 126 -6.03 -12.16 -2.67
CA VAL A 126 -5.00 -11.27 -2.09
C VAL A 126 -3.83 -10.99 -3.02
N LEU A 127 -3.60 -11.88 -4.00
CA LEU A 127 -2.47 -11.76 -4.92
C LEU A 127 -2.81 -10.83 -6.09
N GLN A 128 -4.09 -10.54 -6.30
CA GLN A 128 -4.55 -9.57 -7.29
C GLN A 128 -4.74 -8.20 -6.65
N GLN A 129 -3.75 -7.32 -6.82
CA GLN A 129 -3.88 -5.95 -6.35
C GLN A 129 -5.00 -5.22 -7.11
N ARG A 130 -6.10 -4.92 -6.41
CA ARG A 130 -7.21 -4.13 -6.96
C ARG A 130 -6.98 -2.64 -6.70
N LYS A 131 -7.04 -1.83 -7.76
CA LYS A 131 -6.73 -0.39 -7.72
C LYS A 131 -7.56 0.43 -6.71
N TYR A 132 -8.74 -0.05 -6.34
CA TYR A 132 -9.69 0.66 -5.47
C TYR A 132 -10.10 -0.11 -4.20
N ARG A 133 -9.44 -1.24 -3.90
CA ARG A 133 -9.73 -2.08 -2.74
C ARG A 133 -8.41 -2.46 -2.07
N ALA A 134 -7.89 -1.52 -1.29
CA ALA A 134 -6.68 -1.71 -0.51
C ALA A 134 -7.04 -2.15 0.91
N THR A 135 -6.26 -3.09 1.43
CA THR A 135 -6.40 -3.71 2.75
C THR A 135 -5.04 -3.75 3.44
N LEU A 136 -5.01 -4.07 4.73
CA LEU A 136 -3.76 -4.31 5.46
C LEU A 136 -2.90 -5.37 4.76
N MET A 137 -3.54 -6.39 4.17
CA MET A 137 -2.86 -7.41 3.39
C MET A 137 -2.17 -6.86 2.15
N THR A 138 -2.81 -5.92 1.44
CA THR A 138 -2.16 -5.29 0.28
C THR A 138 -0.94 -4.46 0.69
N CYS A 139 -0.98 -3.77 1.84
CA CYS A 139 0.22 -3.10 2.37
C CYS A 139 1.30 -4.11 2.74
N LEU A 140 0.93 -5.22 3.37
CA LEU A 140 1.87 -6.26 3.74
C LEU A 140 2.56 -6.90 2.52
N ILE A 141 1.82 -7.15 1.43
CA ILE A 141 2.36 -7.82 0.24
C ILE A 141 3.09 -6.85 -0.69
N PHE A 142 2.52 -5.67 -0.96
CA PHE A 142 2.94 -4.81 -2.07
C PHE A 142 3.60 -3.49 -1.65
N ASP A 143 3.63 -3.14 -0.35
CA ASP A 143 4.24 -1.88 0.05
C ASP A 143 5.77 -1.90 -0.19
N PRO A 144 6.34 -0.89 -0.85
CA PRO A 144 7.79 -0.86 -1.09
C PRO A 144 8.63 -0.67 0.18
N ILE A 145 8.02 -0.24 1.30
CA ILE A 145 8.71 0.06 2.55
C ILE A 145 8.50 -1.08 3.54
N THR A 146 9.59 -1.80 3.86
CA THR A 146 9.57 -2.94 4.79
C THR A 146 8.97 -2.60 6.15
N LYS A 147 9.22 -1.40 6.68
CA LYS A 147 8.63 -0.96 7.96
C LYS A 147 7.09 -0.95 7.91
N VAL A 148 6.51 -0.45 6.81
CA VAL A 148 5.05 -0.45 6.63
C VAL A 148 4.52 -1.88 6.56
N ARG A 149 5.23 -2.77 5.87
CA ARG A 149 4.87 -4.20 5.78
C ARG A 149 4.88 -4.88 7.16
N VAL A 150 5.93 -4.67 7.96
CA VAL A 150 6.05 -5.24 9.32
C VAL A 150 4.91 -4.75 10.22
N GLU A 151 4.59 -3.46 10.19
CA GLU A 151 3.50 -2.93 11.01
C GLU A 151 2.11 -3.37 10.52
N ALA A 152 1.94 -3.58 9.21
CA ALA A 152 0.72 -4.18 8.68
C ALA A 152 0.54 -5.62 9.20
N ALA A 153 1.60 -6.44 9.21
CA ALA A 153 1.56 -7.79 9.81
C ALA A 153 1.27 -7.73 11.32
N SER A 154 1.94 -6.82 12.04
CA SER A 154 1.73 -6.60 13.48
C SER A 154 0.28 -6.22 13.78
N THR A 155 -0.32 -5.38 12.92
CA THR A 155 -1.72 -4.97 13.06
C THR A 155 -2.69 -6.12 12.80
N ILE A 156 -2.45 -6.92 11.76
CA ILE A 156 -3.23 -8.14 11.50
C ILE A 156 -3.13 -9.09 12.70
N ALA A 157 -1.94 -9.29 13.27
CA ALA A 157 -1.76 -10.12 14.45
C ALA A 157 -2.59 -9.61 15.64
N THR A 158 -2.55 -8.30 15.94
CA THR A 158 -3.36 -7.72 17.03
C THR A 158 -4.87 -7.87 16.81
N MET A 159 -5.33 -7.78 15.55
CA MET A 159 -6.74 -7.99 15.22
C MET A 159 -7.17 -9.43 15.46
N LEU A 160 -6.32 -10.40 15.12
CA LEU A 160 -6.60 -11.82 15.32
C LEU A 160 -6.54 -12.23 16.79
N GLU A 161 -5.51 -11.77 17.51
CA GLU A 161 -5.27 -12.12 18.92
C GLU A 161 -6.46 -11.75 19.82
N GLY A 162 -7.05 -10.57 19.62
CA GLY A 162 -8.21 -10.11 20.40
C GLY A 162 -9.54 -10.79 20.07
N GLN A 163 -9.65 -11.52 18.95
CA GLN A 163 -10.92 -12.04 18.42
C GLN A 163 -10.85 -13.52 17.98
N ALA A 164 -9.76 -14.23 18.28
CA ALA A 164 -9.52 -15.60 17.83
C ALA A 164 -10.67 -16.57 18.17
N LEU A 165 -11.23 -16.49 19.39
CA LEU A 165 -12.34 -17.35 19.80
C LEU A 165 -13.63 -17.09 19.00
N VAL A 166 -13.92 -15.82 18.70
CA VAL A 166 -15.10 -15.44 17.90
C VAL A 166 -14.93 -15.95 16.46
N LEU A 167 -13.71 -15.85 15.93
CA LEU A 167 -13.37 -16.39 14.62
C LEU A 167 -13.59 -17.89 14.53
N THR A 168 -13.05 -18.66 15.48
CA THR A 168 -13.17 -20.12 15.48
C THR A 168 -14.61 -20.60 15.57
N GLN A 169 -15.46 -19.88 16.31
CA GLN A 169 -16.85 -20.27 16.52
C GLN A 169 -17.79 -19.86 15.39
N VAL A 170 -17.48 -18.77 14.68
CA VAL A 170 -18.43 -18.13 13.74
C VAL A 170 -17.98 -18.27 12.28
N ALA A 171 -16.69 -18.46 12.01
CA ALA A 171 -16.21 -18.53 10.64
C ALA A 171 -16.63 -19.84 9.95
N GLU A 172 -17.32 -19.70 8.82
CA GLU A 172 -17.68 -20.81 7.96
C GLU A 172 -17.10 -20.55 6.57
N TYR A 173 -16.10 -21.33 6.15
CA TYR A 173 -15.62 -21.19 4.78
C TYR A 173 -16.58 -21.88 3.80
N LYS A 174 -17.08 -21.13 2.82
CA LYS A 174 -17.79 -21.66 1.65
C LYS A 174 -17.12 -21.16 0.39
N GLU A 175 -16.94 -22.06 -0.57
CA GLU A 175 -16.36 -21.75 -1.88
C GLU A 175 -17.10 -20.58 -2.56
N SER A 176 -16.36 -19.62 -3.13
CA SER A 176 -16.92 -18.43 -3.79
C SER A 176 -17.95 -18.76 -4.89
N SER A 177 -17.74 -19.87 -5.60
CA SER A 177 -18.63 -20.37 -6.66
C SER A 177 -19.99 -20.88 -6.14
N LYS A 178 -20.10 -21.16 -4.84
CA LYS A 178 -21.32 -21.66 -4.19
C LYS A 178 -22.08 -20.56 -3.44
N LEU A 179 -21.54 -19.35 -3.39
CA LEU A 179 -22.17 -18.21 -2.74
C LEU A 179 -23.10 -17.51 -3.73
N GLY A 180 -24.36 -17.40 -3.36
CA GLY A 180 -25.32 -16.54 -4.06
C GLY A 180 -25.01 -15.05 -3.87
N SER A 181 -25.92 -14.18 -4.30
CA SER A 181 -25.80 -12.72 -4.11
C SER A 181 -25.79 -12.27 -2.64
N PHE A 182 -26.13 -13.15 -1.71
CA PHE A 182 -26.08 -12.91 -0.27
C PHE A 182 -24.93 -13.70 0.37
N THR A 183 -24.02 -12.98 1.01
CA THR A 183 -22.96 -13.55 1.84
C THR A 183 -23.30 -13.35 3.31
N THR A 184 -23.29 -14.42 4.09
CA THR A 184 -23.43 -14.31 5.55
C THR A 184 -22.15 -13.76 6.17
N LEU A 185 -22.25 -13.14 7.35
CA LEU A 185 -21.08 -12.67 8.10
C LEU A 185 -20.08 -13.81 8.37
N SER A 186 -20.57 -14.99 8.75
CA SER A 186 -19.76 -16.20 8.91
C SER A 186 -18.94 -16.55 7.67
N CYS A 187 -19.55 -16.38 6.49
CA CYS A 187 -18.91 -16.68 5.22
C CYS A 187 -17.87 -15.65 4.80
N SER A 188 -18.17 -14.35 4.99
CA SER A 188 -17.18 -13.28 4.77
C SER A 188 -15.95 -13.50 5.66
N LEU A 189 -16.17 -13.88 6.91
CA LEU A 189 -15.10 -14.17 7.86
C LEU A 189 -14.25 -15.39 7.45
N GLY A 190 -14.89 -16.47 7.00
CA GLY A 190 -14.19 -17.63 6.45
C GLY A 190 -13.35 -17.30 5.21
N GLN A 191 -13.87 -16.44 4.32
CA GLN A 191 -13.11 -15.93 3.18
C GLN A 191 -11.91 -15.10 3.62
N ILE A 192 -12.08 -14.22 4.61
CA ILE A 192 -10.99 -13.42 5.18
C ILE A 192 -9.86 -14.32 5.71
N LEU A 193 -10.20 -15.34 6.51
CA LEU A 193 -9.22 -16.27 7.06
C LEU A 193 -8.46 -17.02 5.95
N MET A 194 -9.18 -17.53 4.94
CA MET A 194 -8.57 -18.24 3.81
C MET A 194 -7.61 -17.34 3.01
N GLN A 195 -8.03 -16.09 2.76
CA GLN A 195 -7.23 -15.11 2.03
C GLN A 195 -5.99 -14.66 2.81
N LEU A 196 -6.13 -14.45 4.13
CA LEU A 196 -4.99 -14.20 5.01
C LEU A 196 -4.00 -15.36 4.96
N HIS A 197 -4.47 -16.60 5.09
CA HIS A 197 -3.61 -17.78 5.02
C HIS A 197 -2.88 -17.86 3.67
N THR A 198 -3.60 -17.68 2.56
CA THR A 198 -3.04 -17.70 1.20
C THR A 198 -1.90 -16.69 1.04
N GLY A 199 -2.10 -15.44 1.46
CA GLY A 199 -1.06 -14.44 1.29
C GLY A 199 0.06 -14.52 2.34
N MET A 200 -0.17 -15.08 3.53
CA MET A 200 0.93 -15.41 4.45
C MET A 200 1.85 -16.47 3.83
N MET A 201 1.29 -17.53 3.25
CA MET A 201 2.06 -18.58 2.57
C MET A 201 2.85 -18.02 1.38
N PHE A 202 2.24 -17.12 0.61
CA PHE A 202 2.92 -16.40 -0.47
C PHE A 202 4.16 -15.62 0.02
N LEU A 203 4.05 -14.96 1.18
CA LEU A 203 5.15 -14.19 1.77
C LEU A 203 6.27 -15.08 2.29
N VAL A 204 5.94 -16.16 3.00
CA VAL A 204 6.95 -17.11 3.51
C VAL A 204 7.82 -17.67 2.39
N GLN A 205 7.26 -17.91 1.21
CA GLN A 205 7.99 -18.45 0.07
C GLN A 205 8.92 -17.45 -0.62
N ARG A 206 8.71 -16.14 -0.44
CA ARG A 206 9.38 -15.09 -1.24
C ARG A 206 10.19 -14.11 -0.41
N GLU A 207 9.87 -13.96 0.86
CA GLU A 207 10.48 -12.95 1.71
C GLU A 207 11.86 -13.40 2.20
N THR A 208 12.83 -12.50 2.11
CA THR A 208 14.20 -12.72 2.59
C THR A 208 14.49 -11.97 3.88
N GLN A 209 13.68 -10.95 4.21
CA GLN A 209 13.88 -10.14 5.40
C GLN A 209 13.39 -10.87 6.65
N THR A 210 14.33 -11.16 7.56
CA THR A 210 14.08 -11.93 8.79
C THR A 210 13.04 -11.29 9.71
N THR A 211 13.04 -9.96 9.83
CA THR A 211 12.09 -9.21 10.66
C THR A 211 10.66 -9.35 10.17
N LEU A 212 10.47 -9.26 8.86
CA LEU A 212 9.16 -9.45 8.25
C LEU A 212 8.72 -10.92 8.32
N LEU A 213 9.63 -11.85 8.07
CA LEU A 213 9.34 -13.27 8.17
C LEU A 213 8.90 -13.67 9.59
N ALA A 214 9.55 -13.13 10.63
CA ALA A 214 9.13 -13.32 12.02
C ALA A 214 7.72 -12.77 12.30
N ALA A 215 7.40 -11.59 11.76
CA ALA A 215 6.05 -11.01 11.88
C ALA A 215 4.99 -11.86 11.15
N VAL A 216 5.31 -12.37 9.96
CA VAL A 216 4.45 -13.27 9.19
C VAL A 216 4.21 -14.60 9.92
N PHE A 217 5.25 -15.19 10.51
CA PHE A 217 5.09 -16.40 11.32
C PHE A 217 4.22 -16.18 12.56
N ARG A 218 4.34 -15.03 13.22
CA ARG A 218 3.43 -14.67 14.32
C ARG A 218 1.98 -14.65 13.86
N VAL A 219 1.69 -14.05 12.70
CA VAL A 219 0.34 -14.03 12.13
C VAL A 219 -0.14 -15.46 11.80
N LEU A 220 0.72 -16.30 11.23
CA LEU A 220 0.40 -17.69 10.91
C LEU A 220 0.06 -18.52 12.16
N ILE A 221 0.83 -18.38 13.24
CA ILE A 221 0.53 -19.07 14.51
C ILE A 221 -0.87 -18.69 15.01
N LEU A 222 -1.20 -17.38 14.95
CA LEU A 222 -2.52 -16.90 15.34
C LEU A 222 -3.63 -17.40 14.42
N LEU A 223 -3.41 -17.42 13.09
CA LEU A 223 -4.37 -17.98 12.14
C LEU A 223 -4.65 -19.46 12.42
N ILE A 224 -3.61 -20.26 12.64
CA ILE A 224 -3.75 -21.69 12.97
C ILE A 224 -4.55 -21.86 14.27
N SER A 225 -4.30 -21.01 15.27
CA SER A 225 -5.08 -21.06 16.52
C SER A 225 -6.53 -20.61 16.38
N ALA A 226 -6.85 -19.83 15.35
CA ALA A 226 -8.18 -19.29 15.09
C ALA A 226 -9.01 -20.18 14.15
N THR A 227 -8.41 -21.21 13.55
CA THR A 227 -9.10 -22.20 12.70
C THR A 227 -9.21 -23.54 13.44
N PRO A 228 -10.41 -24.16 13.49
CA PRO A 228 -10.60 -25.46 14.14
C PRO A 228 -9.97 -26.62 13.36
#